data_AF-A0A9D2FMP8-F1
#
_entry.id   AF-A0A9D2FMP8-F1
#
_cell.length_a   1.000
_cell.length_b   1.000
_cell.length_c   1.000
_cell.angle_alpha   90.00
_cell.angle_beta   90.00
_cell.angle_gamma   90.00
#
_symmetry.space_group_name_H-M   'P 1'
#
loop_
_entity.id
_entity.type
_entity.pdbx_description
1 polymer ?
#
loop_
_entity_poly.entity_id
_entity_poly.type
_entity_poly.pdbx_seq_one_letter_code
_entity_poly.pdbx_strand_id
1 'polypeptide(L)'
;MQSLYKIGFWNYTLAGVRDEKDVALWKELGFNLAMSYVYDPKTCEKEIVLRTLDACEREGMRVILFDKRTDYHTLLAQGEEAFLSGVKAAVRDFGSHGAVFGFFTGDEPAAESEKELNAAAYALKAVKAAAPHLTPYCNLFPYCEGLKVSADEYCENWYRALHTASPEIVSYDYYGQCCYFDAEFYRDLYFTNLRAYKNLAERMNAEAWTCLLSVGHGSLRVPTQDDIRWQLNTAAAHGFTGFMWFYLYENNFDPWWGYRGSPINVWLGGKKTALYDALSYENNVFLRHFAPVLAQYRFVKAMHFNTCYGGFESFHPYGGIHSLEIWINEGCPLIVSEFENEKGRAFVVVNNSQTQPVRIRLRFEEWTGRGEETPWLIPGGMQIFEIPKEKIG
;
A
#
# COMPACT_ATOMS: atom_id res chain seq x y z
N MET A 1 -0.15 -17.58 12.09
CA MET A 1 -0.69 -16.22 12.35
C MET A 1 -0.52 -15.44 11.06
N GLN A 2 -1.58 -14.92 10.44
CA GLN A 2 -1.44 -14.08 9.24
C GLN A 2 -0.75 -12.77 9.64
N SER A 3 0.23 -12.33 8.83
CA SER A 3 0.93 -11.05 9.02
C SER A 3 -0.07 -9.89 8.98
N LEU A 4 0.06 -8.92 9.89
CA LEU A 4 -0.70 -7.66 9.82
C LEU A 4 -0.44 -6.94 8.50
N TYR A 5 0.83 -6.96 8.06
CA TYR A 5 1.28 -6.34 6.83
C TYR A 5 0.93 -7.16 5.61
N LYS A 6 0.27 -6.52 4.65
CA LYS A 6 -0.22 -7.12 3.41
C LYS A 6 0.54 -6.51 2.23
N ILE A 7 1.09 -7.35 1.37
CA ILE A 7 1.74 -6.94 0.11
C ILE A 7 1.02 -7.65 -1.03
N GLY A 8 0.58 -6.86 -1.99
CA GLY A 8 -0.13 -7.30 -3.18
C GLY A 8 0.21 -6.46 -4.39
N PHE A 9 -0.62 -6.57 -5.42
CA PHE A 9 -0.45 -5.88 -6.68
C PHE A 9 -1.80 -5.55 -7.28
N TRP A 10 -1.83 -4.51 -8.08
CA TRP A 10 -3.01 -4.11 -8.83
C TRP A 10 -3.14 -4.96 -10.10
N ASN A 11 -4.37 -5.35 -10.47
CA ASN A 11 -4.60 -6.27 -11.59
C ASN A 11 -5.84 -5.88 -12.43
N TYR A 12 -5.61 -5.53 -13.69
CA TYR A 12 -6.65 -5.30 -14.71
C TYR A 12 -6.71 -6.38 -15.78
N THR A 13 -5.96 -7.47 -15.63
CA THR A 13 -5.98 -8.56 -16.62
C THR A 13 -7.30 -9.31 -16.48
N LEU A 14 -8.02 -9.51 -17.60
CA LEU A 14 -9.26 -10.29 -17.61
C LEU A 14 -8.99 -11.76 -17.26
N ALA A 15 -9.92 -12.36 -16.51
CA ALA A 15 -9.86 -13.79 -16.22
C ALA A 15 -9.92 -14.59 -17.53
N GLY A 16 -8.98 -15.55 -17.67
CA GLY A 16 -8.83 -16.38 -18.86
C GLY A 16 -7.75 -15.93 -19.84
N VAL A 17 -7.22 -14.70 -19.69
CA VAL A 17 -6.02 -14.27 -20.43
C VAL A 17 -4.77 -14.96 -19.88
N ARG A 18 -4.75 -15.21 -18.57
CA ARG A 18 -3.69 -15.89 -17.83
C ARG A 18 -4.32 -16.96 -16.96
N ASP A 19 -3.51 -17.90 -16.46
CA ASP A 19 -3.96 -19.09 -15.74
C ASP A 19 -3.41 -19.13 -14.30
N GLU A 20 -3.85 -20.13 -13.54
CA GLU A 20 -3.51 -20.28 -12.13
C GLU A 20 -2.02 -20.53 -11.84
N LYS A 21 -1.18 -20.80 -12.86
CA LYS A 21 0.27 -21.01 -12.67
C LYS A 21 0.98 -19.72 -12.24
N ASP A 22 0.39 -18.57 -12.54
CA ASP A 22 0.90 -17.28 -12.11
C ASP A 22 0.93 -17.11 -10.59
N VAL A 23 0.16 -17.89 -9.84
CA VAL A 23 0.19 -17.86 -8.37
C VAL A 23 1.59 -18.19 -7.84
N ALA A 24 2.33 -19.08 -8.51
CA ALA A 24 3.73 -19.34 -8.15
C ALA A 24 4.61 -18.10 -8.33
N LEU A 25 4.38 -17.31 -9.39
CA LEU A 25 5.08 -16.04 -9.63
C LEU A 25 4.73 -15.00 -8.56
N TRP A 26 3.46 -14.94 -8.15
CA TRP A 26 3.02 -14.05 -7.06
C TRP A 26 3.69 -14.40 -5.74
N LYS A 27 3.81 -15.70 -5.45
CA LYS A 27 4.49 -16.20 -4.27
C LYS A 27 5.97 -15.82 -4.26
N GLU A 28 6.65 -16.01 -5.39
CA GLU A 28 8.05 -15.60 -5.58
C GLU A 28 8.23 -14.08 -5.40
N LEU A 29 7.28 -13.27 -5.86
CA LEU A 29 7.29 -11.81 -5.66
C LEU A 29 7.04 -11.38 -4.21
N GLY A 30 6.79 -12.32 -3.29
CA GLY A 30 6.53 -12.02 -1.89
C GLY A 30 5.13 -11.47 -1.65
N PHE A 31 4.15 -11.75 -2.52
CA PHE A 31 2.77 -11.35 -2.26
C PHE A 31 2.10 -12.32 -1.28
N ASN A 32 1.42 -11.76 -0.27
CA ASN A 32 0.60 -12.51 0.67
C ASN A 32 -0.90 -12.16 0.53
N LEU A 33 -1.21 -11.14 -0.25
CA LEU A 33 -2.55 -10.75 -0.68
C LEU A 33 -2.52 -10.41 -2.18
N ALA A 34 -3.12 -11.22 -3.03
CA ALA A 34 -3.22 -10.92 -4.47
C ALA A 34 -4.48 -10.12 -4.80
N MET A 35 -4.47 -9.42 -5.93
CA MET A 35 -5.69 -8.99 -6.62
C MET A 35 -5.96 -9.96 -7.77
N SER A 36 -7.17 -10.51 -7.82
CA SER A 36 -7.53 -11.48 -8.86
C SER A 36 -7.49 -10.86 -10.25
N TYR A 37 -7.50 -11.71 -11.27
CA TYR A 37 -7.94 -11.28 -12.58
C TYR A 37 -9.37 -10.74 -12.53
N VAL A 38 -9.68 -9.80 -13.42
CA VAL A 38 -11.00 -9.20 -13.55
C VAL A 38 -11.99 -10.24 -14.06
N TYR A 39 -12.97 -10.57 -13.24
CA TYR A 39 -14.05 -11.48 -13.60
C TYR A 39 -15.29 -10.70 -14.05
N ASP A 40 -15.75 -11.02 -15.26
CA ASP A 40 -17.04 -10.58 -15.79
C ASP A 40 -17.82 -11.83 -16.22
N PRO A 41 -18.97 -12.14 -15.60
CA PRO A 41 -19.75 -13.34 -15.93
C PRO A 41 -20.26 -13.36 -17.37
N LYS A 42 -20.20 -12.24 -18.11
CA LYS A 42 -20.57 -12.17 -19.53
C LYS A 42 -19.47 -12.68 -20.45
N THR A 43 -18.21 -12.63 -20.03
CA THR A 43 -17.05 -12.91 -20.90
C THR A 43 -16.06 -13.91 -20.32
N CYS A 44 -16.16 -14.24 -19.03
CA CYS A 44 -15.22 -15.10 -18.33
C CYS A 44 -15.92 -16.34 -17.77
N GLU A 45 -15.24 -17.48 -17.81
CA GLU A 45 -15.69 -18.70 -17.16
C GLU A 45 -15.36 -18.66 -15.67
N LYS A 46 -16.35 -18.97 -14.83
CA LYS A 46 -16.23 -18.95 -13.36
C LYS A 46 -15.13 -19.89 -12.87
N GLU A 47 -14.98 -21.02 -13.53
CA GLU A 47 -14.05 -22.09 -13.21
C GLU A 47 -12.59 -21.64 -13.26
N ILE A 48 -12.26 -20.66 -14.11
CA ILE A 48 -10.90 -20.07 -14.20
C ILE A 48 -10.56 -19.32 -12.92
N VAL A 49 -11.52 -18.56 -12.39
CA VAL A 49 -11.36 -17.83 -11.13
C VAL A 49 -11.23 -18.81 -9.97
N LEU A 50 -12.07 -19.86 -9.94
CA LEU A 50 -11.99 -20.89 -8.90
C LEU A 50 -10.64 -21.60 -8.87
N ARG A 51 -10.09 -22.01 -10.02
CA ARG A 51 -8.74 -22.60 -10.07
C ARG A 51 -7.65 -21.67 -9.55
N THR A 52 -7.78 -20.37 -9.83
CA THR A 52 -6.85 -19.35 -9.33
C THR A 52 -6.96 -19.23 -7.80
N LEU A 53 -8.18 -19.20 -7.25
CA LEU A 53 -8.42 -19.18 -5.81
C LEU A 53 -7.91 -20.46 -5.11
N ASP A 54 -8.12 -21.64 -5.71
CA ASP A 54 -7.60 -22.92 -5.21
C ASP A 54 -6.07 -22.92 -5.15
N ALA A 55 -5.42 -22.36 -6.18
CA ALA A 55 -3.96 -22.22 -6.21
C ALA A 55 -3.48 -21.22 -5.13
N CYS A 56 -4.14 -20.08 -4.97
CA CYS A 56 -3.83 -19.12 -3.90
C CYS A 56 -3.98 -19.74 -2.51
N GLU A 57 -5.06 -20.49 -2.26
CA GLU A 57 -5.31 -21.16 -0.98
C GLU A 57 -4.19 -22.15 -0.64
N ARG A 58 -3.76 -22.95 -1.63
CA ARG A 58 -2.64 -23.90 -1.49
C ARG A 58 -1.33 -23.23 -1.10
N GLU A 59 -1.07 -22.03 -1.64
CA GLU A 59 0.13 -21.24 -1.34
C GLU A 59 -0.01 -20.34 -0.10
N GLY A 60 -1.16 -20.40 0.58
CA GLY A 60 -1.48 -19.61 1.77
C GLY A 60 -1.67 -18.11 1.48
N MET A 61 -2.08 -17.77 0.25
CA MET A 61 -2.29 -16.40 -0.22
C MET A 61 -3.78 -16.05 -0.19
N ARG A 62 -4.10 -14.86 0.32
CA ARG A 62 -5.47 -14.33 0.27
C ARG A 62 -5.68 -13.51 -1.00
N VAL A 63 -6.93 -13.26 -1.39
CA VAL A 63 -7.27 -12.62 -2.68
C VAL A 63 -8.34 -11.55 -2.53
N ILE A 64 -8.04 -10.32 -2.97
CA ILE A 64 -9.06 -9.31 -3.31
C ILE A 64 -9.64 -9.72 -4.67
N LEU A 65 -10.92 -10.09 -4.67
CA LEU A 65 -11.59 -10.54 -5.88
C LEU A 65 -12.13 -9.35 -6.67
N PHE A 66 -11.61 -9.13 -7.87
CA PHE A 66 -12.17 -8.20 -8.83
C PHE A 66 -13.30 -8.87 -9.62
N ASP A 67 -14.51 -8.81 -9.06
CA ASP A 67 -15.74 -9.21 -9.73
C ASP A 67 -16.51 -7.96 -10.17
N LYS A 68 -16.76 -7.78 -11.47
CA LYS A 68 -17.47 -6.58 -11.96
C LYS A 68 -18.86 -6.41 -11.34
N ARG A 69 -19.47 -7.47 -10.81
CA ARG A 69 -20.78 -7.40 -10.16
C ARG A 69 -20.77 -6.62 -8.84
N THR A 70 -19.60 -6.44 -8.21
CA THR A 70 -19.43 -5.72 -6.94
C THR A 70 -18.87 -4.31 -7.12
N ASP A 71 -18.44 -3.96 -8.32
CA ASP A 71 -17.93 -2.64 -8.68
C ASP A 71 -19.05 -1.58 -8.71
N TYR A 72 -18.83 -0.42 -8.08
CA TYR A 72 -19.79 0.70 -8.09
C TYR A 72 -20.11 1.20 -9.49
N HIS A 73 -19.22 1.01 -10.47
CA HIS A 73 -19.52 1.32 -11.87
C HIS A 73 -20.71 0.50 -12.40
N THR A 74 -20.88 -0.74 -11.94
CA THR A 74 -22.05 -1.57 -12.27
C THR A 74 -23.33 -0.98 -11.67
N LEU A 75 -23.28 -0.47 -10.43
CA LEU A 75 -24.40 0.25 -9.82
C LEU A 75 -24.79 1.48 -10.67
N LEU A 76 -23.81 2.29 -11.07
CA LEU A 76 -24.05 3.49 -11.87
C LEU A 76 -24.61 3.17 -13.26
N ALA A 77 -24.19 2.07 -13.87
CA ALA A 77 -24.58 1.69 -15.23
C ALA A 77 -25.90 0.92 -15.30
N GLN A 78 -26.20 0.08 -14.30
CA GLN A 78 -27.29 -0.90 -14.36
C GLN A 78 -28.37 -0.69 -13.29
N GLY A 79 -28.14 0.21 -12.33
CA GLY A 79 -29.08 0.52 -11.25
C GLY A 79 -29.00 -0.44 -10.07
N GLU A 80 -29.69 -0.04 -8.99
CA GLU A 80 -29.59 -0.68 -7.67
C GLU A 80 -30.04 -2.15 -7.66
N GLU A 81 -31.16 -2.47 -8.30
CA GLU A 81 -31.70 -3.83 -8.32
C GLU A 81 -30.72 -4.83 -8.96
N ALA A 82 -30.18 -4.47 -10.14
CA ALA A 82 -29.21 -5.28 -10.85
C ALA A 82 -27.91 -5.43 -10.06
N PHE A 83 -27.43 -4.35 -9.43
CA PHE A 83 -26.24 -4.36 -8.60
C PHE A 83 -26.40 -5.28 -7.38
N LEU A 84 -27.48 -5.14 -6.60
CA LEU A 84 -27.72 -5.99 -5.42
C LEU A 84 -27.88 -7.47 -5.78
N SER A 85 -28.53 -7.77 -6.91
CA SER A 85 -28.60 -9.14 -7.44
C SER A 85 -27.21 -9.67 -7.81
N GLY A 86 -26.39 -8.83 -8.46
CA GLY A 86 -25.00 -9.12 -8.79
C GLY A 86 -24.13 -9.40 -7.57
N VAL A 87 -24.20 -8.56 -6.53
CA VAL A 87 -23.49 -8.75 -5.26
C VAL A 87 -23.84 -10.09 -4.63
N LYS A 88 -25.13 -10.42 -4.53
CA LYS A 88 -25.59 -11.73 -3.99
C LYS A 88 -25.05 -12.90 -4.81
N ALA A 89 -25.03 -12.76 -6.14
CA ALA A 89 -24.48 -13.78 -7.02
C ALA A 89 -22.96 -13.95 -6.83
N ALA A 90 -22.21 -12.86 -6.72
CA ALA A 90 -20.76 -12.89 -6.47
C ALA A 90 -20.43 -13.56 -5.13
N VAL A 91 -21.15 -13.20 -4.07
CA VAL A 91 -20.99 -13.83 -2.75
C VAL A 91 -21.32 -15.32 -2.79
N ARG A 92 -22.40 -15.73 -3.47
CA ARG A 92 -22.75 -17.14 -3.64
C ARG A 92 -21.68 -17.91 -4.42
N ASP A 93 -21.13 -17.29 -5.45
CA ASP A 93 -20.20 -17.96 -6.36
C ASP A 93 -18.80 -18.12 -5.76
N PHE A 94 -18.34 -17.15 -4.96
CA PHE A 94 -16.94 -17.09 -4.49
C PHE A 94 -16.77 -16.80 -2.99
N GLY A 95 -17.77 -16.23 -2.33
CA GLY A 95 -17.63 -15.66 -0.98
C GLY A 95 -17.37 -16.64 0.15
N SER A 96 -17.51 -17.95 -0.09
CA SER A 96 -17.19 -19.01 0.88
C SER A 96 -15.81 -19.64 0.68
N HIS A 97 -15.04 -19.23 -0.32
CA HIS A 97 -13.73 -19.80 -0.62
C HIS A 97 -12.66 -19.29 0.36
N GLY A 98 -11.83 -20.19 0.90
CA GLY A 98 -10.84 -19.86 1.94
C GLY A 98 -9.80 -18.81 1.55
N ALA A 99 -9.47 -18.70 0.26
CA ALA A 99 -8.56 -17.67 -0.25
C ALA A 99 -9.18 -16.26 -0.29
N VAL A 100 -10.51 -16.10 -0.39
CA VAL A 100 -11.10 -14.77 -0.62
C VAL A 100 -10.92 -13.89 0.62
N PHE A 101 -10.19 -12.78 0.46
CA PHE A 101 -10.07 -11.70 1.44
C PHE A 101 -11.33 -10.84 1.44
N GLY A 102 -11.79 -10.51 0.23
CA GLY A 102 -13.05 -9.83 -0.01
C GLY A 102 -13.15 -9.35 -1.44
N PHE A 103 -14.06 -8.42 -1.71
CA PHE A 103 -14.39 -7.99 -3.06
C PHE A 103 -13.88 -6.57 -3.32
N PHE A 104 -13.29 -6.37 -4.49
CA PHE A 104 -13.08 -5.04 -5.04
C PHE A 104 -14.44 -4.39 -5.34
N THR A 105 -14.61 -3.15 -4.94
CA THR A 105 -15.85 -2.38 -5.10
C THR A 105 -15.68 -1.11 -5.91
N GLY A 106 -14.45 -0.70 -6.20
CA GLY A 106 -14.18 0.55 -6.91
C GLY A 106 -12.73 0.96 -6.90
N ASP A 107 -12.37 1.72 -7.93
CA ASP A 107 -11.10 2.43 -8.02
C ASP A 107 -11.38 3.88 -8.37
N GLU A 108 -10.67 4.77 -7.70
CA GLU A 108 -10.56 6.18 -8.04
C GLU A 108 -11.90 6.91 -8.32
N PRO A 109 -12.94 6.78 -7.46
CA PRO A 109 -14.13 7.60 -7.64
C PRO A 109 -13.76 9.09 -7.65
N ALA A 110 -14.38 9.89 -8.51
CA ALA A 110 -14.05 11.30 -8.57
C ALA A 110 -14.49 12.00 -7.26
N ALA A 111 -13.53 12.55 -6.50
CA ALA A 111 -13.80 13.19 -5.20
C ALA A 111 -14.74 14.41 -5.27
N GLU A 112 -14.92 15.00 -6.46
CA GLU A 112 -15.83 16.12 -6.71
C GLU A 112 -17.20 15.65 -7.25
N SER A 113 -17.38 14.34 -7.49
CA SER A 113 -18.60 13.76 -8.02
C SER A 113 -19.42 13.14 -6.89
N GLU A 114 -20.41 13.88 -6.38
CA GLU A 114 -21.36 13.37 -5.37
C GLU A 114 -22.00 12.05 -5.80
N LYS A 115 -22.27 11.88 -7.10
CA LYS A 115 -22.82 10.66 -7.68
C LYS A 115 -21.88 9.45 -7.49
N GLU A 116 -20.60 9.61 -7.79
CA GLU A 116 -19.63 8.52 -7.66
C GLU A 116 -19.30 8.24 -6.19
N LEU A 117 -19.16 9.28 -5.39
CA LEU A 117 -18.96 9.15 -3.94
C LEU A 117 -20.09 8.35 -3.27
N ASN A 118 -21.34 8.69 -3.58
CA ASN A 118 -22.50 7.97 -3.05
C ASN A 118 -22.54 6.53 -3.55
N ALA A 119 -22.18 6.28 -4.81
CA ALA A 119 -22.14 4.93 -5.37
C ALA A 119 -21.05 4.07 -4.72
N ALA A 120 -19.85 4.63 -4.51
CA ALA A 120 -18.75 3.93 -3.83
C ALA A 120 -19.12 3.59 -2.38
N ALA A 121 -19.69 4.55 -1.63
CA ALA A 121 -20.18 4.32 -0.27
C ALA A 121 -21.27 3.24 -0.22
N TYR A 122 -22.19 3.25 -1.19
CA TYR A 122 -23.25 2.26 -1.30
C TYR A 122 -22.69 0.86 -1.61
N ALA A 123 -21.74 0.76 -2.54
CA ALA A 123 -21.12 -0.51 -2.92
C ALA A 123 -20.40 -1.18 -1.74
N LEU A 124 -19.62 -0.41 -0.97
CA LEU A 124 -18.98 -0.87 0.27
C LEU A 124 -20.01 -1.47 1.24
N LYS A 125 -21.10 -0.75 1.51
CA LYS A 125 -22.18 -1.19 2.42
C LYS A 125 -22.89 -2.44 1.91
N ALA A 126 -23.26 -2.48 0.63
CA ALA A 126 -23.99 -3.58 0.03
C ALA A 126 -23.19 -4.89 0.09
N VAL A 127 -21.89 -4.83 -0.25
CA VAL A 127 -21.00 -5.99 -0.17
C VAL A 127 -20.80 -6.41 1.28
N LYS A 128 -20.53 -5.48 2.21
CA LYS A 128 -20.37 -5.82 3.64
C LYS A 128 -21.63 -6.44 4.24
N ALA A 129 -22.81 -5.96 3.86
CA ALA A 129 -24.08 -6.53 4.30
C ALA A 129 -24.32 -7.95 3.75
N ALA A 130 -23.91 -8.21 2.50
CA ALA A 130 -24.07 -9.51 1.86
C ALA A 130 -23.03 -10.55 2.34
N ALA A 131 -21.82 -10.11 2.70
CA ALA A 131 -20.76 -10.96 3.23
C ALA A 131 -20.02 -10.28 4.39
N PRO A 132 -20.58 -10.30 5.62
CA PRO A 132 -19.99 -9.61 6.78
C PRO A 132 -18.58 -10.08 7.15
N HIS A 133 -18.22 -11.32 6.81
CA HIS A 133 -16.91 -11.93 7.04
C HIS A 133 -15.85 -11.56 6.01
N LEU A 134 -16.21 -10.82 4.96
CA LEU A 134 -15.30 -10.36 3.91
C LEU A 134 -15.12 -8.83 3.95
N THR A 135 -14.02 -8.38 3.38
CA THR A 135 -13.67 -6.94 3.33
C THR A 135 -13.97 -6.36 1.94
N PRO A 136 -14.93 -5.43 1.80
CA PRO A 136 -15.06 -4.66 0.57
C PRO A 136 -13.88 -3.69 0.44
N TYR A 137 -13.31 -3.60 -0.76
CA TYR A 137 -12.10 -2.82 -1.01
C TYR A 137 -12.33 -1.79 -2.12
N CYS A 138 -12.20 -0.51 -1.77
CA CYS A 138 -12.25 0.63 -2.68
C CYS A 138 -10.95 1.42 -2.54
N ASN A 139 -10.31 1.75 -3.66
CA ASN A 139 -9.13 2.61 -3.68
C ASN A 139 -9.55 4.04 -4.07
N LEU A 140 -9.05 5.04 -3.34
CA LEU A 140 -9.49 6.43 -3.41
C LEU A 140 -8.57 7.24 -4.30
N PHE A 141 -9.14 8.16 -5.07
CA PHE A 141 -8.36 9.10 -5.89
C PHE A 141 -7.50 10.00 -4.99
N PRO A 142 -6.20 10.14 -5.25
CA PRO A 142 -5.28 10.89 -4.39
C PRO A 142 -5.51 12.40 -4.41
N TYR A 143 -4.91 13.09 -3.43
CA TYR A 143 -4.72 14.53 -3.54
C TYR A 143 -3.60 14.83 -4.53
N CYS A 144 -3.92 15.56 -5.60
CA CYS A 144 -2.98 15.91 -6.68
C CYS A 144 -2.64 17.40 -6.71
N GLU A 145 -1.56 17.73 -7.41
CA GLU A 145 -1.18 19.11 -7.69
C GLU A 145 -2.28 19.90 -8.42
N GLY A 146 -2.29 21.22 -8.23
CA GLY A 146 -3.22 22.12 -8.91
C GLY A 146 -4.61 22.22 -8.28
N LEU A 147 -4.93 21.38 -7.29
CA LEU A 147 -6.13 21.55 -6.47
C LEU A 147 -6.04 22.84 -5.64
N LYS A 148 -7.19 23.52 -5.48
CA LYS A 148 -7.29 24.82 -4.76
C LYS A 148 -7.61 24.68 -3.27
N VAL A 149 -7.53 23.46 -2.75
CA VAL A 149 -7.80 23.10 -1.35
C VAL A 149 -6.57 22.40 -0.79
N SER A 150 -6.43 22.38 0.53
CA SER A 150 -5.39 21.57 1.18
C SER A 150 -5.71 20.06 1.08
N ALA A 151 -4.70 19.21 1.27
CA ALA A 151 -4.90 17.76 1.32
C ALA A 151 -5.84 17.32 2.46
N ASP A 152 -5.84 18.04 3.58
CA ASP A 152 -6.71 17.75 4.72
C ASP A 152 -8.18 18.12 4.40
N GLU A 153 -8.42 19.25 3.73
CA GLU A 153 -9.75 19.62 3.21
C GLU A 153 -10.23 18.65 2.13
N TYR A 154 -9.33 18.20 1.26
CA TYR A 154 -9.63 17.18 0.26
C TYR A 154 -10.05 15.85 0.91
N CYS A 155 -9.31 15.38 1.91
CA CYS A 155 -9.65 14.17 2.67
C CYS A 155 -10.92 14.30 3.52
N GLU A 156 -11.33 15.51 3.88
CA GLU A 156 -12.61 15.73 4.55
C GLU A 156 -13.81 15.39 3.64
N ASN A 157 -13.70 15.57 2.32
CA ASN A 157 -14.72 15.11 1.37
C ASN A 157 -14.84 13.58 1.39
N TRP A 158 -13.70 12.87 1.44
CA TRP A 158 -13.69 11.41 1.60
C TRP A 158 -14.34 10.97 2.90
N TYR A 159 -14.03 11.66 4.00
CA TYR A 159 -14.64 11.37 5.30
C TYR A 159 -16.17 11.48 5.21
N ARG A 160 -16.69 12.60 4.73
CA ARG A 160 -18.15 12.84 4.62
C ARG A 160 -18.85 11.80 3.75
N ALA A 161 -18.23 11.40 2.64
CA ALA A 161 -18.79 10.41 1.73
C ALA A 161 -18.81 9.00 2.33
N LEU A 162 -17.71 8.57 2.95
CA LEU A 162 -17.46 7.16 3.22
C LEU A 162 -17.63 6.76 4.69
N HIS A 163 -17.58 7.68 5.65
CA HIS A 163 -17.54 7.32 7.08
C HIS A 163 -18.75 6.47 7.51
N THR A 164 -19.93 6.70 6.92
CA THR A 164 -21.14 5.93 7.24
C THR A 164 -21.11 4.50 6.70
N ALA A 165 -20.23 4.19 5.75
CA ALA A 165 -19.98 2.84 5.27
C ALA A 165 -19.01 2.07 6.18
N SER A 166 -18.37 2.74 7.15
CA SER A 166 -17.40 2.17 8.08
C SER A 166 -16.38 1.26 7.37
N PRO A 167 -15.65 1.80 6.37
CA PRO A 167 -14.69 1.00 5.62
C PRO A 167 -13.61 0.47 6.55
N GLU A 168 -13.23 -0.80 6.35
CA GLU A 168 -12.13 -1.43 7.12
C GLU A 168 -10.76 -0.99 6.62
N ILE A 169 -10.69 -0.44 5.40
CA ILE A 169 -9.47 -0.01 4.73
C ILE A 169 -9.69 1.37 4.11
N VAL A 170 -8.73 2.26 4.29
CA VAL A 170 -8.55 3.48 3.49
C VAL A 170 -7.32 3.28 2.63
N SER A 171 -7.52 3.22 1.32
CA SER A 171 -6.46 3.01 0.31
C SER A 171 -6.47 4.15 -0.68
N TYR A 172 -5.31 4.54 -1.18
CA TYR A 172 -5.14 5.49 -2.28
C TYR A 172 -3.86 5.18 -3.04
N ASP A 173 -3.66 5.83 -4.17
CA ASP A 173 -2.41 5.73 -4.90
C ASP A 173 -1.87 7.07 -5.39
N TYR A 174 -0.58 7.29 -5.22
CA TYR A 174 0.11 8.49 -5.68
C TYR A 174 1.56 8.15 -5.99
N TYR A 175 2.03 8.61 -7.15
CA TYR A 175 3.31 8.15 -7.72
C TYR A 175 4.33 9.27 -7.99
N GLY A 176 4.06 10.49 -7.55
CA GLY A 176 4.93 11.66 -7.79
C GLY A 176 6.38 11.46 -7.35
N GLN A 177 6.65 10.65 -6.32
CA GLN A 177 8.00 10.28 -5.86
C GLN A 177 8.89 9.65 -6.95
N CYS A 178 8.29 9.20 -8.06
CA CYS A 178 8.99 8.64 -9.22
C CYS A 178 8.92 9.57 -10.45
N CYS A 179 8.56 10.85 -10.30
CA CYS A 179 8.56 11.81 -11.40
C CYS A 179 9.98 12.13 -11.92
N TYR A 180 10.12 12.44 -13.21
CA TYR A 180 11.40 12.85 -13.81
C TYR A 180 11.83 14.28 -13.46
N PHE A 181 10.87 15.15 -13.11
CA PHE A 181 11.09 16.58 -12.89
C PHE A 181 10.53 16.98 -11.52
N ASP A 182 10.94 18.16 -11.04
CA ASP A 182 10.49 18.75 -9.78
C ASP A 182 10.47 17.76 -8.61
N ALA A 183 11.51 16.92 -8.54
CA ALA A 183 11.55 15.76 -7.65
C ALA A 183 11.32 16.09 -6.17
N GLU A 184 11.75 17.27 -5.71
CA GLU A 184 11.50 17.72 -4.33
C GLU A 184 10.03 18.09 -4.09
N PHE A 185 9.38 18.77 -5.05
CA PHE A 185 7.96 19.11 -4.96
C PHE A 185 7.10 17.84 -4.92
N TYR A 186 7.36 16.91 -5.84
CA TYR A 186 6.58 15.68 -5.91
C TYR A 186 6.86 14.72 -4.74
N ARG A 187 8.07 14.74 -4.17
CA ARG A 187 8.37 14.01 -2.93
C ARG A 187 7.65 14.63 -1.73
N ASP A 188 7.60 15.96 -1.64
CA ASP A 188 6.81 16.66 -0.62
C ASP A 188 5.31 16.32 -0.72
N LEU A 189 4.78 16.28 -1.94
CA LEU A 189 3.39 15.94 -2.21
C LEU A 189 3.07 14.45 -1.92
N TYR A 190 4.02 13.54 -2.12
CA TYR A 190 3.91 12.14 -1.69
C TYR A 190 3.72 12.04 -0.16
N PHE A 191 4.57 12.72 0.63
CA PHE A 191 4.44 12.73 2.09
C PHE A 191 3.19 13.48 2.56
N THR A 192 2.77 14.52 1.83
CA THR A 192 1.50 15.22 2.09
C THR A 192 0.32 14.25 2.00
N ASN A 193 0.28 13.40 0.96
CA ASN A 193 -0.73 12.36 0.83
C ASN A 193 -0.62 11.31 1.95
N LEU A 194 0.59 10.80 2.25
CA LEU A 194 0.77 9.82 3.33
C LEU A 194 0.19 10.33 4.66
N ARG A 195 0.47 11.59 5.02
CA ARG A 195 -0.06 12.22 6.22
C ARG A 195 -1.59 12.31 6.19
N ALA A 196 -2.14 12.90 5.13
CA ALA A 196 -3.57 13.17 5.02
C ALA A 196 -4.40 11.88 5.04
N TYR A 197 -3.98 10.86 4.28
CA TYR A 197 -4.66 9.56 4.23
C TYR A 197 -4.46 8.72 5.49
N LYS A 198 -3.30 8.83 6.18
CA LYS A 198 -3.13 8.19 7.49
C LYS A 198 -4.09 8.78 8.52
N ASN A 199 -4.22 10.09 8.56
CA ASN A 199 -5.17 10.79 9.45
C ASN A 199 -6.63 10.41 9.11
N LEU A 200 -6.95 10.31 7.82
CA LEU A 200 -8.27 9.85 7.36
C LEU A 200 -8.58 8.43 7.85
N ALA A 201 -7.63 7.50 7.68
CA ALA A 201 -7.76 6.11 8.13
C ALA A 201 -7.98 6.02 9.64
N GLU A 202 -7.23 6.79 10.44
CA GLU A 202 -7.40 6.84 11.89
C GLU A 202 -8.78 7.37 12.30
N ARG A 203 -9.24 8.45 11.66
CA ARG A 203 -10.60 9.00 11.90
C ARG A 203 -11.70 8.01 11.54
N MET A 204 -11.47 7.14 10.56
CA MET A 204 -12.41 6.08 10.16
C MET A 204 -12.26 4.78 10.96
N ASN A 205 -11.26 4.68 11.85
CA ASN A 205 -10.88 3.43 12.52
C ASN A 205 -10.61 2.28 11.51
N ALA A 206 -9.89 2.62 10.43
CA ALA A 206 -9.56 1.75 9.31
C ALA A 206 -8.05 1.49 9.21
N GLU A 207 -7.66 0.41 8.52
CA GLU A 207 -6.27 0.22 8.11
C GLU A 207 -5.89 1.23 7.02
N ALA A 208 -4.68 1.81 7.12
CA ALA A 208 -4.12 2.69 6.08
C ALA A 208 -3.32 1.87 5.06
N TRP A 209 -3.74 1.93 3.80
CA TRP A 209 -3.14 1.23 2.66
C TRP A 209 -2.72 2.23 1.57
N THR A 210 -1.73 1.85 0.77
CA THR A 210 -1.30 2.65 -0.38
C THR A 210 -0.93 1.75 -1.55
N CYS A 211 -1.27 2.19 -2.77
CA CYS A 211 -0.69 1.63 -3.98
C CYS A 211 0.63 2.36 -4.31
N LEU A 212 1.68 1.57 -4.55
CA LEU A 212 3.05 1.98 -4.80
C LEU A 212 3.44 1.69 -6.26
N LEU A 213 4.37 2.45 -6.82
CA LEU A 213 4.74 2.34 -8.22
C LEU A 213 5.74 1.20 -8.47
N SER A 214 5.46 0.39 -9.49
CA SER A 214 6.29 -0.67 -10.06
C SER A 214 6.21 -0.70 -11.60
N VAL A 215 5.85 0.40 -12.25
CA VAL A 215 5.88 0.54 -13.72
C VAL A 215 6.11 2.00 -14.11
N GLY A 216 6.91 2.27 -15.14
CA GLY A 216 7.03 3.62 -15.68
C GLY A 216 5.86 3.93 -16.62
N HIS A 217 5.30 5.14 -16.56
CA HIS A 217 4.26 5.62 -17.48
C HIS A 217 4.18 7.15 -17.41
N GLY A 218 3.81 7.81 -18.52
CA GLY A 218 3.80 9.27 -18.60
C GLY A 218 5.13 9.89 -18.12
N SER A 219 5.02 10.83 -17.18
CA SER A 219 6.12 11.54 -16.50
C SER A 219 6.80 10.73 -15.39
N LEU A 220 6.38 9.49 -15.15
CA LEU A 220 6.91 8.63 -14.10
C LEU A 220 7.98 7.72 -14.68
N ARG A 221 9.15 7.70 -14.03
CA ARG A 221 10.27 6.82 -14.40
C ARG A 221 10.01 5.40 -13.94
N VAL A 222 10.67 4.45 -14.59
CA VAL A 222 10.70 3.06 -14.10
C VAL A 222 11.42 3.06 -12.74
N PRO A 223 10.77 2.58 -11.67
CA PRO A 223 11.41 2.51 -10.35
C PRO A 223 12.68 1.64 -10.40
N THR A 224 13.71 2.08 -9.70
CA THR A 224 14.88 1.25 -9.39
C THR A 224 14.60 0.38 -8.18
N GLN A 225 15.49 -0.58 -7.86
CA GLN A 225 15.37 -1.35 -6.61
C GLN A 225 15.39 -0.46 -5.36
N ASP A 226 16.16 0.63 -5.38
CA ASP A 226 16.20 1.60 -4.30
C ASP A 226 14.86 2.32 -4.13
N ASP A 227 14.16 2.62 -5.24
CA ASP A 227 12.81 3.20 -5.18
C ASP A 227 11.76 2.20 -4.67
N ILE A 228 11.86 0.92 -5.04
CA ILE A 228 10.98 -0.12 -4.49
C ILE A 228 11.15 -0.20 -2.97
N ARG A 229 12.40 -0.29 -2.50
CA ARG A 229 12.70 -0.30 -1.06
C ARG A 229 12.22 0.95 -0.36
N TRP A 230 12.51 2.12 -0.94
CA TRP A 230 12.15 3.41 -0.39
C TRP A 230 10.63 3.52 -0.24
N GLN A 231 9.86 3.27 -1.29
CA GLN A 231 8.39 3.37 -1.25
C GLN A 231 7.77 2.46 -0.18
N LEU A 232 8.25 1.22 -0.07
CA LEU A 232 7.74 0.26 0.91
C LEU A 232 8.08 0.67 2.34
N ASN A 233 9.35 1.00 2.61
CA ASN A 233 9.81 1.29 3.96
C ASN A 233 9.35 2.67 4.45
N THR A 234 9.26 3.68 3.58
CA THR A 234 8.72 4.98 3.98
C THR A 234 7.23 4.87 4.31
N ALA A 235 6.42 4.18 3.49
CA ALA A 235 5.01 3.95 3.82
C ALA A 235 4.84 3.19 5.14
N ALA A 236 5.60 2.10 5.35
CA ALA A 236 5.57 1.34 6.61
C ALA A 236 5.96 2.18 7.83
N ALA A 237 6.99 3.03 7.71
CA ALA A 237 7.41 3.95 8.77
C ALA A 237 6.36 5.02 9.08
N HIS A 238 5.39 5.27 8.20
CA HIS A 238 4.26 6.17 8.43
C HIS A 238 2.99 5.43 8.89
N GLY A 239 3.12 4.16 9.29
CA GLY A 239 2.02 3.38 9.87
C GLY A 239 1.06 2.76 8.86
N PHE A 240 1.43 2.71 7.58
CA PHE A 240 0.68 1.95 6.56
C PHE A 240 0.93 0.45 6.74
N THR A 241 -0.11 -0.35 6.49
CA THR A 241 -0.08 -1.81 6.70
C THR A 241 -0.45 -2.62 5.46
N GLY A 242 -1.00 -1.98 4.42
CA GLY A 242 -1.24 -2.61 3.13
C GLY A 242 -0.52 -1.88 2.00
N PHE A 243 0.17 -2.65 1.17
CA PHE A 243 0.97 -2.16 0.05
C PHE A 243 0.56 -2.90 -1.22
N MET A 244 -0.06 -2.18 -2.16
CA MET A 244 -0.42 -2.72 -3.46
C MET A 244 0.58 -2.19 -4.49
N TRP A 245 1.13 -3.03 -5.37
CA TRP A 245 2.04 -2.58 -6.42
C TRP A 245 1.28 -2.32 -7.73
N PHE A 246 1.28 -1.08 -8.20
CA PHE A 246 0.84 -0.68 -9.53
C PHE A 246 2.05 -0.55 -10.46
N TYR A 247 2.28 -1.41 -11.45
CA TYR A 247 1.38 -2.40 -12.01
C TYR A 247 2.16 -3.66 -12.40
N LEU A 248 1.60 -4.85 -12.12
CA LEU A 248 2.35 -6.10 -12.29
C LEU A 248 2.45 -6.55 -13.76
N TYR A 249 1.33 -6.50 -14.48
CA TYR A 249 1.21 -6.93 -15.87
C TYR A 249 0.92 -5.74 -16.76
N GLU A 250 1.88 -5.33 -17.59
CA GLU A 250 1.56 -4.40 -18.67
C GLU A 250 0.65 -5.11 -19.68
N ASN A 251 -0.66 -4.97 -19.59
CA ASN A 251 -1.58 -5.85 -20.35
C ASN A 251 -1.72 -5.50 -21.82
N ASN A 252 -1.54 -4.24 -22.21
CA ASN A 252 -1.82 -3.74 -23.55
C ASN A 252 -0.84 -2.63 -23.94
N PHE A 253 -0.65 -2.45 -25.26
CA PHE A 253 0.09 -1.30 -25.78
C PHE A 253 -0.80 -0.08 -25.63
N ASP A 254 -0.42 0.81 -24.74
CA ASP A 254 -1.09 2.09 -24.58
C ASP A 254 -0.18 3.21 -25.07
N PRO A 255 -0.37 3.69 -26.32
CA PRO A 255 0.44 4.78 -26.86
C PRO A 255 0.19 6.12 -26.15
N TRP A 256 -0.89 6.25 -25.38
CA TRP A 256 -1.23 7.48 -24.66
C TRP A 256 -0.49 7.55 -23.32
N TRP A 257 -0.41 6.43 -22.61
CA TRP A 257 0.23 6.38 -21.30
C TRP A 257 1.69 5.91 -21.34
N GLY A 258 2.13 5.23 -22.40
CA GLY A 258 3.53 4.85 -22.60
C GLY A 258 4.08 3.99 -21.46
N TYR A 259 3.31 3.00 -21.01
CA TYR A 259 3.74 2.03 -20.01
C TYR A 259 5.04 1.35 -20.43
N ARG A 260 5.96 1.15 -19.48
CA ARG A 260 7.28 0.56 -19.73
C ARG A 260 7.90 -0.01 -18.47
N GLY A 261 8.67 -1.07 -18.65
CA GLY A 261 9.49 -1.65 -17.58
C GLY A 261 8.69 -2.33 -16.47
N SER A 262 7.48 -2.83 -16.77
CA SER A 262 6.67 -3.62 -15.83
C SER A 262 7.44 -4.85 -15.31
N PRO A 263 7.13 -5.38 -14.11
CA PRO A 263 7.82 -6.54 -13.57
C PRO A 263 7.63 -7.77 -14.45
N ILE A 264 6.42 -7.96 -14.99
CA ILE A 264 6.12 -9.01 -15.97
C ILE A 264 5.85 -8.35 -17.31
N ASN A 265 6.81 -8.49 -18.23
CA ASN A 265 6.72 -7.90 -19.55
C ASN A 265 5.94 -8.84 -20.50
N VAL A 266 4.72 -8.47 -20.85
CA VAL A 266 3.89 -9.28 -21.75
C VAL A 266 4.41 -9.29 -23.20
N TRP A 267 5.07 -8.22 -23.65
CA TRP A 267 5.66 -8.12 -25.00
C TRP A 267 6.74 -9.16 -25.25
N LEU A 268 7.44 -9.56 -24.20
CA LEU A 268 8.49 -10.57 -24.25
C LEU A 268 7.99 -11.97 -23.91
N GLY A 269 6.67 -12.21 -24.03
CA GLY A 269 6.04 -13.49 -23.71
C GLY A 269 5.85 -13.70 -22.21
N GLY A 270 5.65 -12.63 -21.44
CA GLY A 270 5.48 -12.69 -19.99
C GLY A 270 6.79 -12.92 -19.22
N LYS A 271 7.93 -12.49 -19.78
CA LYS A 271 9.24 -12.63 -19.12
C LYS A 271 9.36 -11.68 -17.93
N LYS A 272 10.05 -12.16 -16.90
CA LYS A 272 10.49 -11.39 -15.73
C LYS A 272 11.50 -10.32 -16.18
N THR A 273 11.34 -9.10 -15.69
CA THR A 273 12.30 -8.00 -15.90
C THR A 273 13.20 -7.82 -14.67
N ALA A 274 14.20 -6.93 -14.74
CA ALA A 274 14.99 -6.59 -13.56
C ALA A 274 14.13 -6.01 -12.41
N LEU A 275 12.98 -5.40 -12.73
CA LEU A 275 12.06 -4.90 -11.73
C LEU A 275 11.32 -6.02 -10.99
N TYR A 276 11.11 -7.18 -11.63
CA TYR A 276 10.61 -8.39 -10.97
C TYR A 276 11.53 -8.82 -9.83
N ASP A 277 12.84 -8.91 -10.10
CA ASP A 277 13.83 -9.36 -9.13
C ASP A 277 13.95 -8.35 -7.98
N ALA A 278 13.94 -7.06 -8.29
CA ALA A 278 13.92 -5.99 -7.28
C ALA A 278 12.68 -6.07 -6.38
N LEU A 279 11.49 -6.23 -6.97
CA LEU A 279 10.24 -6.34 -6.22
C LEU A 279 10.22 -7.58 -5.33
N SER A 280 10.61 -8.73 -5.88
CA SER A 280 10.70 -10.00 -5.15
C SER A 280 11.64 -9.88 -3.96
N TYR A 281 12.84 -9.34 -4.18
CA TYR A 281 13.83 -9.19 -3.12
C TYR A 281 13.33 -8.29 -1.99
N GLU A 282 12.89 -7.06 -2.29
CA GLU A 282 12.52 -6.09 -1.26
C GLU A 282 11.24 -6.48 -0.51
N ASN A 283 10.23 -7.05 -1.18
CA ASN A 283 9.04 -7.58 -0.53
C ASN A 283 9.39 -8.72 0.44
N ASN A 284 10.24 -9.66 0.01
CA ASN A 284 10.65 -10.78 0.86
C ASN A 284 11.51 -10.32 2.04
N VAL A 285 12.42 -9.36 1.83
CA VAL A 285 13.21 -8.77 2.93
C VAL A 285 12.26 -8.15 3.96
N PHE A 286 11.31 -7.33 3.49
CA PHE A 286 10.35 -6.69 4.38
C PHE A 286 9.51 -7.70 5.17
N LEU A 287 8.89 -8.67 4.50
CA LEU A 287 8.02 -9.64 5.14
C LEU A 287 8.75 -10.59 6.09
N ARG A 288 10.04 -10.86 5.87
CA ARG A 288 10.83 -11.77 6.72
C ARG A 288 11.49 -11.08 7.90
N HIS A 289 11.91 -9.83 7.74
CA HIS A 289 12.73 -9.14 8.74
C HIS A 289 11.99 -8.03 9.48
N PHE A 290 11.13 -7.27 8.80
CA PHE A 290 10.52 -6.08 9.37
C PHE A 290 9.08 -6.31 9.79
N ALA A 291 8.26 -6.89 8.93
CA ALA A 291 6.85 -7.13 9.21
C ALA A 291 6.59 -7.94 10.49
N PRO A 292 7.34 -9.02 10.83
CA PRO A 292 7.09 -9.79 12.05
C PRO A 292 7.39 -9.01 13.34
N VAL A 293 8.34 -8.07 13.27
CA VAL A 293 8.67 -7.19 14.41
C VAL A 293 7.60 -6.11 14.51
N LEU A 294 7.38 -5.35 13.44
CA LEU A 294 6.44 -4.23 13.44
C LEU A 294 5.00 -4.66 13.75
N ALA A 295 4.57 -5.85 13.33
CA ALA A 295 3.22 -6.36 13.60
C ALA A 295 2.93 -6.59 15.09
N GLN A 296 3.95 -6.59 15.94
CA GLN A 296 3.79 -6.66 17.38
C GLN A 296 3.50 -5.30 18.01
N TYR A 297 3.61 -4.21 17.25
CA TYR A 297 3.49 -2.85 17.73
C TYR A 297 2.40 -2.06 16.99
N ARG A 298 1.85 -1.07 17.69
CA ARG A 298 0.98 -0.05 17.12
C ARG A 298 1.82 1.16 16.72
N PHE A 299 1.61 1.69 15.52
CA PHE A 299 2.21 2.97 15.12
C PHE A 299 1.72 4.12 16.02
N VAL A 300 2.63 5.00 16.41
CA VAL A 300 2.35 6.18 17.26
C VAL A 300 2.51 7.46 16.45
N LYS A 301 3.70 7.70 15.89
CA LYS A 301 3.99 8.90 15.08
C LYS A 301 5.25 8.73 14.24
N ALA A 302 5.40 9.60 13.25
CA ALA A 302 6.61 9.75 12.44
C ALA A 302 7.09 11.21 12.49
N MET A 303 8.41 11.40 12.53
CA MET A 303 9.08 12.70 12.41
C MET A 303 10.19 12.62 11.38
N HIS A 304 10.57 13.75 10.81
CA HIS A 304 11.59 13.84 9.78
C HIS A 304 12.87 14.48 10.33
N PHE A 305 14.03 14.03 9.89
CA PHE A 305 15.32 14.60 10.23
C PHE A 305 15.95 15.23 8.98
N ASN A 306 16.65 16.36 9.14
CA ASN A 306 17.15 17.25 8.08
C ASN A 306 16.04 17.88 7.23
N THR A 307 15.49 17.16 6.25
CA THR A 307 14.44 17.67 5.37
C THR A 307 13.09 17.11 5.78
N CYS A 308 12.20 18.01 6.21
CA CYS A 308 10.82 17.68 6.56
C CYS A 308 9.93 17.82 5.33
N TYR A 309 9.28 16.74 4.94
CA TYR A 309 8.37 16.70 3.80
C TYR A 309 6.93 16.57 4.30
N GLY A 310 5.96 16.96 3.49
CA GLY A 310 4.55 16.70 3.73
C GLY A 310 4.03 17.26 5.06
N GLY A 311 4.68 18.30 5.57
CA GLY A 311 4.38 18.92 6.87
C GLY A 311 4.58 18.02 8.10
N PHE A 312 5.37 16.94 7.99
CA PHE A 312 5.81 16.19 9.16
C PHE A 312 6.72 17.03 10.05
N GLU A 313 6.63 16.83 11.36
CA GLU A 313 7.45 17.56 12.33
C GLU A 313 8.92 17.20 12.23
N SER A 314 9.79 18.17 12.56
CA SER A 314 11.22 17.92 12.68
C SER A 314 11.53 17.09 13.92
N PHE A 315 12.37 16.08 13.74
CA PHE A 315 12.80 15.18 14.80
C PHE A 315 13.56 15.95 15.88
N HIS A 316 13.22 15.63 17.13
CA HIS A 316 13.96 15.99 18.32
C HIS A 316 14.09 14.75 19.22
N PRO A 317 15.20 14.58 19.96
CA PRO A 317 15.39 13.43 20.84
C PRO A 317 14.25 13.27 21.85
N TYR A 318 13.73 12.05 21.96
CA TYR A 318 12.62 11.74 22.85
C TYR A 318 12.49 10.21 23.05
N GLY A 319 11.70 9.83 24.06
CA GLY A 319 11.24 8.45 24.25
C GLY A 319 12.35 7.40 24.42
N GLY A 320 13.56 7.81 24.80
CA GLY A 320 14.73 6.94 24.97
C GLY A 320 15.86 7.21 23.97
N ILE A 321 15.61 7.97 22.90
CA ILE A 321 16.69 8.49 22.05
C ILE A 321 17.26 9.74 22.71
N HIS A 322 18.57 9.72 22.98
CA HIS A 322 19.34 10.84 23.52
C HIS A 322 19.83 11.78 22.40
N SER A 323 20.39 11.21 21.32
CA SER A 323 20.79 11.98 20.14
C SER A 323 20.79 11.13 18.88
N LEU A 324 20.58 11.81 17.74
CA LEU A 324 20.72 11.25 16.40
C LEU A 324 21.64 12.17 15.60
N GLU A 325 22.76 11.63 15.12
CA GLU A 325 23.74 12.31 14.29
C GLU A 325 23.95 11.52 12.99
N ILE A 326 24.36 12.21 11.92
CA ILE A 326 24.78 11.58 10.67
C ILE A 326 26.30 11.75 10.55
N TRP A 327 27.01 10.65 10.29
CA TRP A 327 28.46 10.63 10.10
C TRP A 327 28.90 10.70 8.65
N ILE A 328 28.13 10.08 7.75
CA ILE A 328 28.43 10.03 6.33
C ILE A 328 27.17 10.47 5.58
N ASN A 329 27.35 11.42 4.66
CA ASN A 329 26.29 12.10 3.92
C ASN A 329 25.33 12.88 4.84
N GLU A 330 25.88 13.83 5.59
CA GLU A 330 25.22 14.63 6.64
C GLU A 330 23.90 15.30 6.21
N GLY A 331 23.74 15.61 4.92
CA GLY A 331 22.51 16.18 4.37
C GLY A 331 21.40 15.18 4.03
N CYS A 332 21.62 13.87 4.22
CA CYS A 332 20.60 12.86 3.92
C CYS A 332 19.37 13.05 4.82
N PRO A 333 18.15 13.09 4.26
CA PRO A 333 16.94 13.11 5.07
C PRO A 333 16.72 11.73 5.70
N LEU A 334 16.22 11.70 6.94
CA LEU A 334 15.79 10.47 7.62
C LEU A 334 14.34 10.59 8.07
N ILE A 335 13.70 9.44 8.26
CA ILE A 335 12.43 9.33 8.97
C ILE A 335 12.72 8.61 10.29
N VAL A 336 12.17 9.13 11.38
CA VAL A 336 12.22 8.49 12.71
C VAL A 336 10.79 8.32 13.20
N SER A 337 10.38 7.07 13.33
CA SER A 337 9.02 6.72 13.73
C SER A 337 9.01 5.93 15.03
N GLU A 338 7.94 6.09 15.79
CA GLU A 338 7.73 5.39 17.03
C GLU A 338 6.54 4.45 16.92
N PHE A 339 6.76 3.26 17.47
CA PHE A 339 5.79 2.21 17.61
C PHE A 339 5.76 1.76 19.07
N GLU A 340 4.60 1.35 19.58
CA GLU A 340 4.47 0.91 20.97
C GLU A 340 3.54 -0.29 21.13
N ASN A 341 3.76 -1.07 22.17
CA ASN A 341 2.87 -2.13 22.62
C ASN A 341 2.95 -2.28 24.15
N GLU A 342 2.25 -3.28 24.68
CA GLU A 342 2.27 -3.55 26.12
C GLU A 342 3.65 -3.98 26.66
N LYS A 343 4.56 -4.41 25.78
CA LYS A 343 5.90 -4.89 26.10
C LYS A 343 6.99 -3.83 25.96
N GLY A 344 6.69 -2.65 25.42
CA GLY A 344 7.65 -1.56 25.27
C GLY A 344 7.43 -0.71 24.04
N ARG A 345 8.51 -0.12 23.54
CA ARG A 345 8.53 0.76 22.37
C ARG A 345 9.53 0.26 21.33
N ALA A 346 9.33 0.65 20.09
CA ALA A 346 10.29 0.45 19.02
C ALA A 346 10.43 1.74 18.23
N PHE A 347 11.68 2.12 17.95
CA PHE A 347 11.98 3.21 17.02
C PHE A 347 12.36 2.63 15.68
N VAL A 348 11.80 3.17 14.62
CA VAL A 348 12.14 2.85 13.24
C VAL A 348 12.89 4.03 12.66
N VAL A 349 14.08 3.79 12.10
CA VAL A 349 14.81 4.80 11.34
C VAL A 349 14.91 4.36 9.88
N VAL A 350 14.43 5.20 8.97
CA VAL A 350 14.51 4.98 7.52
C VAL A 350 15.38 6.06 6.88
N ASN A 351 16.28 5.64 5.99
CA ASN A 351 16.98 6.57 5.11
C ASN A 351 16.00 7.08 4.04
N ASN A 352 15.62 8.35 4.15
CA ASN A 352 14.65 8.98 3.27
C ASN A 352 15.29 9.48 1.96
N SER A 353 16.59 9.24 1.73
CA SER A 353 17.22 9.44 0.44
C SER A 353 16.88 8.30 -0.53
N GLN A 354 16.58 8.65 -1.79
CA GLN A 354 16.39 7.70 -2.88
C GLN A 354 17.70 7.31 -3.59
N THR A 355 18.83 7.98 -3.28
CA THR A 355 20.07 7.83 -4.07
C THR A 355 21.35 7.70 -3.26
N GLN A 356 21.35 8.10 -1.99
CA GLN A 356 22.56 8.11 -1.15
C GLN A 356 22.41 7.18 0.06
N PRO A 357 23.39 6.31 0.34
CA PRO A 357 23.45 5.63 1.63
C PRO A 357 23.81 6.62 2.72
N VAL A 358 23.53 6.29 3.98
CA VAL A 358 23.85 7.12 5.14
C VAL A 358 24.39 6.24 6.26
N ARG A 359 25.35 6.77 7.02
CA ARG A 359 25.76 6.16 8.29
C ARG A 359 25.34 7.08 9.41
N ILE A 360 24.53 6.56 10.32
CA ILE A 360 24.03 7.32 11.46
C ILE A 360 24.78 6.92 12.73
N ARG A 361 24.70 7.77 13.74
CA ARG A 361 25.03 7.49 15.12
C ARG A 361 23.80 7.81 15.97
N LEU A 362 23.24 6.79 16.59
CA LEU A 362 22.09 6.90 17.47
C LEU A 362 22.55 6.61 18.90
N ARG A 363 22.39 7.57 19.80
CA ARG A 363 22.64 7.39 21.23
C ARG A 363 21.32 7.26 21.94
N PHE A 364 21.20 6.26 22.78
CA PHE A 364 20.05 6.08 23.65
C PHE A 364 20.38 6.55 25.06
N GLU A 365 19.34 6.96 25.80
CA GLU A 365 19.44 7.28 27.21
C GLU A 365 19.93 6.07 28.02
N GLU A 366 20.70 6.29 29.09
CA GLU A 366 21.32 5.22 29.87
C GLU A 366 20.30 4.19 30.39
N TRP A 367 19.10 4.66 30.78
CA TRP A 367 18.04 3.80 31.30
C TRP A 367 17.54 2.77 30.29
N THR A 368 17.72 2.99 28.99
CA THR A 368 17.35 2.04 27.94
C THR A 368 18.25 0.80 27.91
N GLY A 369 19.50 0.93 28.38
CA GLY A 369 20.52 -0.11 28.29
C GLY A 369 21.07 -0.39 26.89
N ARG A 370 20.73 0.43 25.86
CA ARG A 370 21.18 0.21 24.47
C ARG A 370 22.54 0.85 24.14
N GLY A 371 22.88 1.97 24.77
CA GLY A 371 24.14 2.69 24.50
C GLY A 371 24.14 3.42 23.14
N GLU A 372 25.26 3.35 22.41
CA GLU A 372 25.44 3.96 21.09
C GLU A 372 25.42 2.90 19.99
N GLU A 373 24.66 3.14 18.92
CA GLU A 373 24.57 2.29 17.74
C GLU A 373 24.87 3.08 16.46
N THR A 374 25.64 2.51 15.53
CA THR A 374 26.11 3.24 14.32
C THR A 374 25.82 2.52 12.99
N PRO A 375 24.55 2.21 12.65
CA PRO A 375 24.23 1.44 11.46
C PRO A 375 24.44 2.21 10.15
N TRP A 376 24.64 1.44 9.08
CA TRP A 376 24.49 1.90 7.71
C TRP A 376 23.04 1.69 7.24
N LEU A 377 22.51 2.66 6.53
CA LEU A 377 21.23 2.60 5.84
C LEU A 377 21.46 2.93 4.36
N ILE A 378 21.26 1.96 3.48
CA ILE A 378 21.21 2.19 2.03
C ILE A 378 19.99 3.06 1.66
N PRO A 379 19.85 3.58 0.42
CA PRO A 379 18.66 4.34 0.03
C PRO A 379 17.36 3.58 0.35
N GLY A 380 16.43 4.23 1.05
CA GLY A 380 15.20 3.59 1.53
C GLY A 380 15.39 2.52 2.60
N GLY A 381 16.62 2.26 3.06
CA GLY A 381 16.92 1.23 4.06
C GLY A 381 16.33 1.57 5.42
N MET A 382 15.93 0.54 6.17
CA MET A 382 15.25 0.66 7.47
C MET A 382 15.98 -0.13 8.56
N GLN A 383 16.00 0.41 9.78
CA GLN A 383 16.43 -0.27 11.01
C GLN A 383 15.40 -0.09 12.12
N ILE A 384 15.29 -1.09 12.99
CA ILE A 384 14.34 -1.11 14.12
C ILE A 384 15.14 -1.24 15.43
N PHE A 385 14.82 -0.39 16.40
CA PHE A 385 15.46 -0.33 17.71
C PHE A 385 14.41 -0.52 18.80
N GLU A 386 14.34 -1.71 19.39
CA GLU A 386 13.37 -2.06 20.44
C GLU A 386 13.86 -1.66 21.84
N ILE A 387 12.99 -1.02 22.64
CA ILE A 387 13.22 -0.66 24.04
C ILE A 387 12.16 -1.38 24.89
N PRO A 388 12.53 -2.38 25.71
CA PRO A 388 11.59 -3.11 26.56
C PRO A 388 10.93 -2.22 27.62
N LYS A 389 9.67 -2.51 27.96
CA LYS A 389 8.89 -1.78 28.97
C LYS A 389 9.54 -1.78 30.35
N GLU A 390 10.24 -2.85 30.73
CA GLU A 390 10.99 -2.92 31.99
C GLU A 390 12.06 -1.81 32.12
N LYS A 391 12.43 -1.18 31.00
CA LYS A 391 13.34 -0.04 30.95
C LYS A 391 12.61 1.29 30.88
N ILE A 392 11.36 1.32 30.39
CA ILE A 392 10.54 2.52 30.28
C ILE A 392 9.97 2.81 31.67
N GLY A 393 10.49 3.87 32.32
CA GLY A 393 10.12 4.29 33.68
C GLY A 393 8.64 4.59 33.87
#